data_AF-A0A5F1SCR7-F1
#
_entry.id   AF-A0A5F1SCR7-F1
#
_cell.length_a   1.000
_cell.length_b   1.000
_cell.length_c   1.000
_cell.angle_alpha   90.00
_cell.angle_beta   90.00
_cell.angle_gamma   90.00
#
_symmetry.space_group_name_H-M   'P 1'
#
loop_
_entity.id
_entity.type
_entity.pdbx_description
1 polymer ?
#
loop_
_entity_poly.entity_id
_entity_poly.type
_entity_poly.pdbx_seq_one_letter_code
_entity_poly.pdbx_strand_id
1 'polypeptide(L)'
;MQSLYWIFDSNIVQKIWMNYMSEYQNKAVRMLASTVGDESLMDLNDRRDAFLCRALELYFAAGGTEAAIKPMVEKVYSKNKPRVDIAVGDVLYKLAGIGHACDIDIIQAGYNKLDDAK
;
A
#
# COMPACT_ATOMS: atom_id res chain seq x y z
N MET A 1 -12.15 -4.48 20.86
CA MET A 1 -10.88 -4.71 20.14
C MET A 1 -10.17 -3.36 20.16
N GLN A 2 -9.07 -3.22 20.89
CA GLN A 2 -8.45 -1.92 21.16
C GLN A 2 -7.48 -1.54 20.03
N SER A 3 -7.83 -0.53 19.25
CA SER A 3 -6.94 0.22 18.35
C SER A 3 -5.86 0.93 19.19
N LEU A 4 -4.64 0.36 19.25
CA LEU A 4 -3.60 0.79 20.19
C LEU A 4 -2.35 1.43 19.56
N TYR A 5 -2.32 1.75 18.27
CA TYR A 5 -1.08 2.13 17.57
C TYR A 5 -1.02 3.55 16.99
N TRP A 6 -1.92 4.46 17.38
CA TRP A 6 -1.96 5.77 16.72
C TRP A 6 -0.94 6.80 17.22
N ILE A 7 -0.21 6.58 18.32
CA ILE A 7 0.80 7.55 18.83
C ILE A 7 1.94 6.79 19.52
N PHE A 8 3.06 6.54 18.80
CA PHE A 8 4.22 5.82 19.35
C PHE A 8 5.08 6.75 20.23
N ASP A 9 4.80 6.79 21.54
CA ASP A 9 5.46 7.66 22.53
C ASP A 9 6.84 7.18 23.04
N SER A 10 7.48 6.16 22.44
CA SER A 10 8.86 5.81 22.80
C SER A 10 9.74 5.39 21.62
N ASN A 11 11.01 5.80 21.68
CA ASN A 11 12.05 5.48 20.69
C ASN A 11 12.28 3.97 20.51
N ILE A 12 12.01 3.16 21.54
CA ILE A 12 12.16 1.69 21.47
C ILE A 12 11.04 1.09 20.63
N VAL A 13 9.79 1.48 20.89
CA VAL A 13 8.64 0.95 20.14
C VAL A 13 8.72 1.39 18.67
N GLN A 14 9.13 2.64 18.40
CA GLN A 14 9.36 3.12 17.02
C GLN A 14 10.42 2.29 16.28
N LYS A 15 11.55 1.97 16.92
CA LYS A 15 12.60 1.13 16.32
C LYS A 15 12.13 -0.29 16.04
N ILE A 16 11.40 -0.90 16.97
CA ILE A 16 10.81 -2.24 16.79
C ILE A 16 9.87 -2.21 15.59
N TRP A 17 9.05 -1.17 15.47
CA TRP A 17 8.12 -1.01 14.36
C TRP A 17 8.83 -0.82 13.02
N MET A 18 9.90 -0.01 12.97
CA MET A 18 10.70 0.16 11.76
C MET A 18 11.35 -1.16 11.31
N ASN A 19 11.85 -1.97 12.24
CA ASN A 19 12.39 -3.29 11.92
C ASN A 19 11.30 -4.21 11.37
N TYR A 20 10.12 -4.24 12.01
CA TYR A 20 8.99 -5.06 11.60
C TYR A 20 8.48 -4.69 10.19
N MET A 21 8.47 -3.40 9.86
CA MET A 21 8.13 -2.90 8.53
C MET A 21 9.18 -3.24 7.47
N SER A 22 10.46 -3.16 7.82
CA SER A 22 11.56 -3.56 6.94
C SER A 22 11.50 -5.06 6.63
N GLU A 23 11.23 -5.89 7.64
CA GLU A 23 11.04 -7.34 7.47
C GLU A 23 9.86 -7.66 6.56
N TYR A 24 8.72 -7.00 6.77
CA TYR A 24 7.55 -7.11 5.91
C TYR A 24 7.90 -6.78 4.46
N GLN A 25 8.54 -5.63 4.22
CA GLN A 25 8.92 -5.19 2.88
C GLN A 25 9.83 -6.19 2.20
N ASN A 26 10.85 -6.70 2.90
CA ASN A 26 11.77 -7.70 2.39
C ASN A 26 11.05 -9.02 2.05
N LYS A 27 10.11 -9.47 2.88
CA LYS A 27 9.29 -10.67 2.62
C LYS A 27 8.39 -10.45 1.40
N ALA A 28 7.74 -9.29 1.30
CA ALA A 28 6.87 -8.94 0.18
C ALA A 28 7.64 -8.90 -1.16
N VAL A 29 8.84 -8.30 -1.20
CA VAL A 29 9.68 -8.25 -2.39
C VAL A 29 10.12 -9.66 -2.82
N ARG A 30 10.58 -10.50 -1.87
CA ARG A 30 10.97 -11.89 -2.18
C ARG A 30 9.80 -12.69 -2.75
N MET A 31 8.61 -12.54 -2.17
CA MET A 31 7.41 -13.22 -2.64
C MET A 31 6.95 -12.73 -4.02
N LEU A 32 7.08 -11.42 -4.27
CA LEU A 32 6.81 -10.87 -5.59
C LEU A 32 7.77 -11.46 -6.63
N ALA A 33 9.07 -11.48 -6.33
CA ALA A 33 10.10 -12.08 -7.17
C ALA A 33 9.80 -13.54 -7.51
N SER A 34 9.40 -14.35 -6.52
CA SER A 34 9.04 -15.77 -6.75
C SER A 34 7.77 -15.96 -7.57
N THR A 35 6.90 -14.94 -7.66
CA THR A 35 5.61 -15.02 -8.38
C THR A 35 5.74 -14.58 -9.84
N VAL A 36 6.53 -13.53 -10.12
CA VAL A 36 6.60 -12.92 -11.47
C VAL A 36 7.96 -13.13 -12.17
N GLY A 37 8.96 -13.70 -11.48
CA GLY A 37 10.33 -13.79 -11.98
C GLY A 37 11.09 -12.46 -11.89
N ASP A 38 12.43 -12.53 -11.91
CA ASP A 38 13.30 -11.37 -11.65
C ASP A 38 13.19 -10.27 -12.74
N GLU A 39 12.92 -10.64 -13.99
CA GLU A 39 12.77 -9.67 -15.09
C GLU A 39 11.50 -8.81 -14.93
N SER A 40 10.35 -9.39 -14.61
CA SER A 40 9.10 -8.64 -14.38
C SER A 40 9.08 -7.91 -13.02
N LEU A 41 9.91 -8.34 -12.06
CA LEU A 41 10.07 -7.63 -10.79
C LEU A 41 10.63 -6.21 -11.01
N MET A 42 11.55 -6.06 -11.96
CA MET A 42 12.21 -4.79 -12.27
C MET A 42 11.49 -3.98 -13.35
N ASP A 43 10.48 -4.53 -14.03
CA ASP A 43 9.67 -3.80 -15.02
C ASP A 43 8.71 -2.83 -14.33
N LEU A 44 9.03 -1.54 -14.42
CA LEU A 44 8.24 -0.47 -13.82
C LEU A 44 6.84 -0.34 -14.44
N ASN A 45 6.63 -0.70 -15.71
CA ASN A 45 5.30 -0.67 -16.32
C ASN A 45 4.41 -1.73 -15.70
N ASP A 46 4.90 -2.96 -15.59
CA ASP A 46 4.18 -4.05 -14.92
C ASP A 46 3.86 -3.70 -13.46
N ARG A 47 4.84 -3.14 -12.72
CA ARG A 47 4.62 -2.76 -11.32
C ARG A 47 3.59 -1.64 -11.18
N ARG A 48 3.62 -0.63 -12.05
CA ARG A 48 2.66 0.47 -12.04
C ARG A 48 1.25 -0.03 -12.31
N ASP A 49 1.07 -0.84 -13.35
CA ASP A 49 -0.25 -1.27 -13.81
C ASP A 49 -0.86 -2.30 -12.83
N ALA A 50 -0.03 -3.20 -12.30
CA ALA A 50 -0.45 -4.12 -11.23
C ALA A 50 -0.86 -3.36 -9.95
N PHE A 51 -0.10 -2.34 -9.55
CA PHE A 51 -0.46 -1.51 -8.40
C PHE A 51 -1.77 -0.76 -8.64
N LEU A 52 -1.94 -0.13 -9.80
CA LEU A 52 -3.17 0.60 -10.14
C LEU A 52 -4.40 -0.32 -10.06
N CYS A 53 -4.30 -1.54 -10.59
CA CYS A 53 -5.36 -2.54 -10.49
C CYS A 53 -5.75 -2.81 -9.01
N ARG A 54 -4.78 -3.04 -8.12
CA ARG A 54 -5.06 -3.26 -6.68
C ARG A 54 -5.60 -2.03 -5.97
N ALA A 55 -5.14 -0.84 -6.35
CA ALA A 55 -5.67 0.41 -5.81
C ALA A 55 -7.14 0.64 -6.21
N LEU A 56 -7.51 0.26 -7.43
CA LEU A 56 -8.89 0.29 -7.90
C LEU A 56 -9.77 -0.76 -7.20
N GLU A 57 -9.25 -1.96 -6.95
CA GLU A 57 -9.95 -2.97 -6.14
C GLU A 57 -10.21 -2.48 -4.71
N LEU A 58 -9.21 -1.85 -4.07
CA LEU A 58 -9.37 -1.25 -2.75
C LEU A 58 -10.41 -0.12 -2.78
N TYR A 59 -10.37 0.74 -3.79
CA TYR A 59 -11.35 1.82 -3.97
C TYR A 59 -12.78 1.26 -4.10
N PHE A 60 -12.98 0.21 -4.90
CA PHE A 60 -14.26 -0.47 -5.05
C PHE A 60 -14.72 -1.13 -3.74
N ALA A 61 -13.83 -1.84 -3.05
CA ALA A 61 -14.12 -2.46 -1.75
C ALA A 61 -14.53 -1.44 -0.67
N ALA A 62 -13.99 -0.22 -0.75
CA ALA A 62 -14.37 0.90 0.12
C ALA A 62 -15.66 1.61 -0.29
N GLY A 63 -16.43 1.08 -1.26
CA GLY A 63 -17.70 1.64 -1.72
C GLY A 63 -17.56 2.69 -2.84
N GLY A 64 -16.37 2.82 -3.43
CA GLY A 64 -16.15 3.63 -4.61
C GLY A 64 -16.89 3.11 -5.84
N THR A 65 -17.25 4.02 -6.75
CA THR A 65 -18.00 3.67 -7.98
C THR A 65 -17.18 3.99 -9.22
N GLU A 66 -17.37 3.21 -10.28
CA GLU A 66 -16.68 3.44 -11.55
C GLU A 66 -16.92 4.85 -12.12
N ALA A 67 -18.17 5.33 -12.01
CA ALA A 67 -18.55 6.66 -12.48
C ALA A 67 -17.75 7.80 -11.81
N ALA A 68 -17.30 7.59 -10.57
CA ALA A 68 -16.50 8.56 -9.84
C ALA A 68 -15.00 8.50 -10.17
N ILE A 69 -14.51 7.45 -10.86
CA ILE A 69 -13.10 7.29 -11.23
C ILE A 69 -12.68 8.30 -12.29
N LYS A 70 -13.48 8.45 -13.35
CA LYS A 70 -13.10 9.28 -14.51
C LYS A 70 -12.76 10.73 -14.14
N PRO A 71 -13.58 11.44 -13.33
CA PRO A 71 -13.21 12.78 -12.85
C PRO A 71 -11.93 12.81 -12.00
N MET A 72 -11.62 11.74 -11.26
CA MET A 72 -10.39 11.65 -10.48
C MET A 72 -9.15 11.52 -11.35
N VAL A 73 -9.24 10.76 -12.45
CA VAL A 73 -8.17 10.63 -13.44
C VAL A 73 -7.83 12.01 -14.01
N GLU A 74 -8.82 12.77 -14.47
CA GLU A 74 -8.62 14.14 -14.98
C GLU A 74 -7.94 15.05 -13.95
N LYS A 75 -8.34 14.95 -12.68
CA LYS A 75 -7.70 15.68 -11.58
C LYS A 75 -6.25 15.27 -11.31
N VAL A 76 -5.89 14.00 -11.52
CA VAL A 76 -4.51 13.52 -11.33
C VAL A 76 -3.62 14.01 -12.46
N TYR A 77 -4.07 13.90 -13.71
CA TYR A 77 -3.29 14.26 -14.90
C TYR A 77 -3.25 15.77 -15.19
N SER A 78 -4.11 16.58 -14.57
CA SER A 78 -4.02 18.05 -14.63
C SER A 78 -2.93 18.64 -13.72
N LYS A 79 -2.31 17.84 -12.86
CA LYS A 79 -1.21 18.26 -11.98
C LYS A 79 0.14 17.93 -12.59
N ASN A 80 1.18 18.61 -12.10
CA ASN A 80 2.56 18.24 -12.40
C ASN A 80 2.83 16.81 -11.91
N LYS A 81 3.53 16.04 -12.76
CA LYS A 81 3.93 14.67 -12.44
C LYS A 81 4.84 14.68 -11.19
N PRO A 82 4.43 14.06 -10.08
CA PRO A 82 5.26 14.02 -8.88
C PRO A 82 6.44 13.07 -9.08
N ARG A 83 7.48 13.23 -8.25
CA ARG A 83 8.49 12.19 -8.08
C ARG A 83 7.86 10.96 -7.42
N VAL A 84 8.42 9.79 -7.74
CA VAL A 84 7.90 8.50 -7.27
C VAL A 84 7.88 8.40 -5.75
N ASP A 85 8.92 8.86 -5.06
CA ASP A 85 9.03 8.82 -3.60
C ASP A 85 7.94 9.65 -2.90
N ILE A 86 7.60 10.81 -3.46
CA ILE A 86 6.51 11.66 -2.96
C ILE A 86 5.16 10.94 -3.14
N ALA A 87 4.93 10.36 -4.33
CA ALA A 87 3.70 9.63 -4.62
C ALA A 87 3.53 8.39 -3.73
N VAL A 88 4.61 7.67 -3.42
CA VAL A 88 4.60 6.55 -2.47
C VAL A 88 4.18 7.05 -1.08
N GLY A 89 4.74 8.17 -0.61
CA GLY A 89 4.36 8.78 0.67
C GLY A 89 2.87 9.14 0.74
N ASP A 90 2.33 9.76 -0.32
CA ASP A 90 0.92 10.12 -0.41
C ASP A 90 0.00 8.89 -0.37
N VAL A 91 0.36 7.83 -1.10
CA VAL A 91 -0.38 6.56 -1.07
C VAL A 91 -0.41 5.98 0.35
N LEU A 92 0.74 5.91 1.03
CA LEU A 92 0.81 5.38 2.39
C LEU A 92 -0.02 6.21 3.39
N TYR A 93 0.05 7.54 3.27
CA TYR A 93 -0.75 8.45 4.09
C TYR A 93 -2.26 8.26 3.88
N LYS A 94 -2.70 8.07 2.62
CA LYS A 94 -4.13 7.82 2.32
C LYS A 94 -4.57 6.42 2.72
N LEU A 95 -3.70 5.41 2.56
CA LEU A 95 -3.98 4.05 3.01
C LEU A 95 -4.19 3.99 4.52
N ALA A 96 -3.41 4.73 5.31
CA ALA A 96 -3.62 4.84 6.76
C ALA A 96 -5.01 5.42 7.10
N GLY A 97 -5.49 6.40 6.32
CA GLY A 97 -6.84 6.94 6.46
C GLY A 97 -7.95 5.92 6.16
N ILE A 98 -7.78 5.09 5.13
CA ILE A 98 -8.72 3.99 4.83
C ILE A 98 -8.70 2.95 5.96
N GLY A 99 -7.50 2.54 6.41
CA GLY A 99 -7.35 1.61 7.54
C GLY A 99 -8.08 2.10 8.78
N HIS A 100 -7.92 3.37 9.13
CA HIS A 100 -8.65 4.00 10.24
C HIS A 100 -10.17 3.97 10.03
N ALA A 101 -10.66 4.36 8.85
CA ALA A 101 -12.09 4.42 8.56
C ALA A 101 -12.77 3.04 8.53
N CYS A 102 -12.02 1.99 8.18
CA CYS A 102 -12.51 0.62 8.09
C CYS A 102 -12.17 -0.25 9.32
N ASP A 103 -11.55 0.30 10.35
CA ASP A 103 -11.02 -0.44 11.52
C ASP A 103 -10.09 -1.60 11.14
N ILE A 104 -9.19 -1.35 10.17
CA ILE A 104 -8.22 -2.32 9.65
C ILE A 104 -6.81 -1.96 10.12
N ASP A 105 -6.14 -2.92 10.74
CA ASP A 105 -4.68 -2.89 10.90
C ASP A 105 -4.02 -3.18 9.54
N ILE A 106 -3.52 -2.12 8.90
CA ILE A 106 -2.93 -2.18 7.56
C ILE A 106 -1.69 -3.08 7.49
N ILE A 107 -0.96 -3.25 8.58
CA ILE A 107 0.24 -4.08 8.62
C ILE A 107 -0.16 -5.53 8.76
N GLN A 108 -1.08 -5.83 9.67
CA GLN A 108 -1.62 -7.19 9.81
C GLN A 108 -2.30 -7.65 8.52
N ALA A 109 -3.06 -6.78 7.84
CA ALA A 109 -3.65 -7.07 6.54
C ALA A 109 -2.58 -7.42 5.48
N GLY A 110 -1.46 -6.69 5.48
CA GLY A 110 -0.30 -7.01 4.65
C GLY A 110 0.27 -8.39 4.97
N TYR A 111 0.51 -8.71 6.25
CA TYR A 111 1.05 -10.01 6.66
C TYR A 111 0.12 -11.18 6.28
N ASN A 112 -1.19 -11.02 6.45
CA ASN A 112 -2.17 -12.03 6.04
C ASN A 112 -2.02 -12.36 4.54
N LYS A 113 -1.82 -11.35 3.68
CA LYS A 113 -1.58 -11.57 2.25
C LYS A 113 -0.28 -12.37 1.99
N LEU A 114 0.77 -12.15 2.78
CA LEU A 114 2.03 -12.88 2.63
C LEU A 114 1.94 -14.33 3.12
N ASP A 115 0.98 -14.65 3.98
CA ASP A 115 0.75 -16.02 4.46
C ASP A 115 -0.23 -16.79 3.56
N ASP A 116 -1.23 -16.12 2.99
CA ASP A 116 -2.16 -16.70 2.00
C ASP A 116 -1.50 -17.02 0.65
N ALA A 117 -0.35 -16.39 0.35
CA ALA A 117 0.38 -16.59 -0.90
C ALA A 117 1.50 -17.66 -0.80
N LYS A 118 1.57 -18.39 0.33
CA LYS A 118 2.37 -19.62 0.47
C LYS A 118 1.63 -20.82 -0.10
#